data_AF-A0A4Q9L1J4-F1
#
_entry.id   AF-A0A4Q9L1J4-F1
#
_cell.length_a   1.000
_cell.length_b   1.000
_cell.length_c   1.000
_cell.angle_alpha   90.00
_cell.angle_beta   90.00
_cell.angle_gamma   90.00
#
_symmetry.space_group_name_H-M   'P 1'
#
loop_
_entity.id
_entity.type
_entity.pdbx_description
1 polymer ?
#
loop_
_entity_poly.entity_id
_entity_poly.type
_entity_poly.pdbx_seq_one_letter_code
_entity_poly.pdbx_strand_id
1 'polypeptide(L)'
;MTKLKVVDINFYGLTERIAFKSVFENSNLFDTVISITIHLTEITPEDIHLLGSYKNLLSLSIALDKIDYKIVQNIRRKNFKNTEFVLIKPIRSERSNEVNAYLDSESIYNFP
;
A
#
# COMPACT_ATOMS: atom_id res chain seq x y z
N MET A 1 30.60 3.21 -6.10
CA MET A 1 29.25 2.91 -6.60
C MET A 1 28.31 4.00 -6.13
N THR A 2 27.63 4.68 -7.04
CA THR A 2 26.57 5.64 -6.72
C THR A 2 25.39 4.87 -6.16
N LYS A 3 25.06 5.04 -4.87
CA LYS A 3 23.83 4.47 -4.30
C LYS A 3 22.65 5.32 -4.78
N LEU A 4 21.58 4.67 -5.24
CA LEU A 4 20.30 5.36 -5.41
C LEU A 4 19.91 5.98 -4.06
N LYS A 5 19.70 7.29 -4.05
CA LYS A 5 19.39 8.01 -2.81
C LYS A 5 17.91 7.98 -2.49
N VAL A 6 17.07 7.99 -3.52
CA VAL A 6 15.61 8.08 -3.43
C VAL A 6 15.01 7.40 -4.66
N VAL A 7 13.97 6.59 -4.46
CA VAL A 7 13.15 6.02 -5.53
C VAL A 7 11.68 6.31 -5.24
N ASP A 8 11.00 6.79 -6.27
CA ASP A 8 9.54 6.91 -6.31
C ASP A 8 9.00 5.90 -7.32
N ILE A 9 8.06 5.06 -6.90
CA ILE A 9 7.46 4.04 -7.76
C ILE A 9 5.99 4.38 -7.97
N ASN A 10 5.59 4.57 -9.22
CA ASN A 10 4.19 4.74 -9.60
C ASN A 10 3.78 3.64 -10.55
N PHE A 11 2.78 2.85 -10.18
CA PHE A 11 2.26 1.75 -10.98
C PHE A 11 0.80 2.01 -11.36
N TYR A 12 0.54 2.09 -12.67
CA TYR A 12 -0.80 2.28 -13.23
C TYR A 12 -1.11 1.14 -14.19
N GLY A 13 -1.76 0.09 -13.70
CA GLY A 13 -2.17 -1.05 -14.52
C GLY A 13 -3.67 -1.09 -14.74
N LEU A 14 -4.09 -1.47 -15.95
CA LEU A 14 -5.46 -1.96 -16.24
C LEU A 14 -5.57 -3.48 -15.97
N THR A 15 -4.50 -4.08 -15.43
CA THR A 15 -4.38 -5.52 -15.18
C THR A 15 -4.90 -5.87 -13.79
N GLU A 16 -5.59 -6.99 -13.67
CA GLU A 16 -6.17 -7.45 -12.40
C GLU A 16 -5.14 -7.59 -11.28
N ARG A 17 -3.91 -8.01 -11.62
CA ARG A 17 -2.79 -8.20 -10.68
C ARG A 17 -1.45 -7.88 -11.32
N ILE A 18 -0.48 -7.62 -10.45
CA ILE A 18 0.95 -7.62 -10.78
C ILE A 18 1.65 -8.78 -10.08
N ALA A 19 2.74 -9.26 -10.66
CA ALA A 19 3.66 -10.16 -10.00
C ALA A 19 4.52 -9.39 -8.98
N PHE A 20 3.89 -8.89 -7.91
CA PHE A 20 4.46 -8.00 -6.89
C PHE A 20 5.83 -8.45 -6.42
N LYS A 21 5.95 -9.73 -6.04
CA LYS A 21 7.22 -10.32 -5.60
C LYS A 21 8.34 -10.12 -6.63
N SER A 22 8.10 -10.41 -7.90
CA SER A 22 9.11 -10.24 -8.95
C SER A 22 9.53 -8.79 -9.19
N VAL A 23 8.64 -7.83 -8.91
CA VAL A 23 8.88 -6.40 -9.13
C VAL A 23 9.53 -5.74 -7.92
N PHE A 24 9.09 -6.11 -6.72
CA PHE A 24 9.37 -5.39 -5.48
C PHE A 24 10.28 -6.16 -4.52
N GLU A 25 10.46 -7.47 -4.65
CA GLU A 25 11.38 -8.24 -3.81
C GLU A 25 12.84 -8.04 -4.25
N ASN A 26 13.36 -6.84 -4.00
CA ASN A 26 14.75 -6.47 -4.26
C ASN A 26 15.32 -5.75 -3.04
N SER A 27 16.30 -6.37 -2.39
CA SER A 27 16.93 -5.87 -1.18
C SER A 27 17.56 -4.48 -1.35
N ASN A 28 17.95 -4.11 -2.58
CA ASN A 28 18.48 -2.78 -2.85
C ASN A 28 17.39 -1.69 -2.83
N LEU A 29 16.12 -2.04 -3.01
CA LEU A 29 15.00 -1.09 -3.00
C LEU A 29 14.48 -0.82 -1.59
N PHE A 30 14.58 -1.79 -0.67
CA PHE A 30 13.99 -1.72 0.67
C PHE A 30 14.52 -0.55 1.52
N ASP A 31 15.76 -0.13 1.27
CA ASP A 31 16.40 0.99 1.97
C ASP A 31 16.43 2.29 1.14
N THR A 32 15.86 2.33 -0.08
CA THR A 32 15.95 3.52 -0.97
C THR A 32 14.61 4.08 -1.39
N VAL A 33 13.55 3.27 -1.42
CA VAL A 33 12.22 3.73 -1.84
C VAL A 33 11.59 4.53 -0.70
N ILE A 34 11.13 5.74 -1.02
CA ILE A 34 10.46 6.63 -0.06
C ILE A 34 8.98 6.79 -0.37
N SER A 35 8.56 6.56 -1.62
CA SER A 35 7.18 6.71 -2.05
C SER A 35 6.76 5.61 -3.00
N ILE A 36 5.58 5.06 -2.77
CA ILE A 36 4.96 4.06 -3.63
C ILE A 36 3.50 4.44 -3.86
N THR A 37 3.10 4.54 -5.13
CA THR A 37 1.71 4.71 -5.56
C THR A 37 1.30 3.55 -6.47
N ILE A 38 0.20 2.88 -6.13
CA ILE A 38 -0.24 1.65 -6.79
C ILE A 38 -1.71 1.78 -7.19
N HIS A 39 -2.00 1.55 -8.48
CA HIS A 39 -3.35 1.44 -9.02
C HIS A 39 -3.52 0.06 -9.63
N LEU A 40 -4.37 -0.77 -9.01
CA LEU A 40 -4.64 -2.17 -9.38
C LEU A 40 -6.11 -2.50 -9.16
N THR A 41 -6.58 -3.63 -9.71
CA THR A 41 -7.90 -4.16 -9.37
C THR A 41 -7.90 -4.84 -8.00
N GLU A 42 -6.88 -5.67 -7.72
CA GLU A 42 -6.76 -6.43 -6.47
C GLU A 42 -5.32 -6.45 -5.93
N ILE A 43 -5.19 -6.69 -4.63
CA ILE A 43 -3.91 -6.92 -3.93
C ILE A 43 -4.06 -8.08 -2.95
N THR A 44 -2.98 -8.85 -2.74
CA THR A 44 -2.97 -9.96 -1.78
C THR A 44 -2.42 -9.53 -0.41
N PRO A 45 -2.73 -10.28 0.66
CA PRO A 45 -2.07 -10.11 1.95
C PRO A 45 -0.54 -10.15 1.87
N GLU A 46 0.01 -11.03 1.03
CA GLU A 46 1.45 -11.18 0.82
C GLU A 46 2.07 -9.92 0.20
N ASP A 47 1.38 -9.27 -0.73
CA ASP A 47 1.84 -8.02 -1.35
C ASP A 47 1.89 -6.89 -0.32
N ILE A 48 0.88 -6.79 0.56
CA ILE A 48 0.87 -5.82 1.67
C ILE A 48 2.03 -6.09 2.63
N HIS A 49 2.31 -7.36 2.92
CA HIS A 49 3.45 -7.73 3.76
C HIS A 49 4.79 -7.33 3.14
N LEU A 50 4.95 -7.52 1.83
CA LEU A 50 6.13 -7.09 1.10
C LEU A 50 6.31 -5.56 1.15
N LEU A 51 5.23 -4.80 0.98
CA LEU A 51 5.24 -3.33 1.12
C LEU A 51 5.68 -2.88 2.52
N GLY A 52 5.34 -3.64 3.56
CA GLY A 52 5.81 -3.40 4.93
C GLY A 52 7.32 -3.64 5.13
N SER A 53 8.03 -4.22 4.16
CA SER A 53 9.47 -4.46 4.25
C SER A 53 10.34 -3.25 3.88
N TYR A 54 9.73 -2.20 3.30
CA TYR A 54 10.41 -0.97 2.92
C TYR A 54 10.60 -0.04 4.12
N LYS A 55 11.82 -0.02 4.68
CA LYS A 55 12.11 0.66 5.95
C LYS A 55 12.05 2.19 5.85
N ASN A 56 12.33 2.73 4.67
CA ASN A 56 12.38 4.16 4.41
C ASN A 56 11.11 4.68 3.70
N LEU A 57 10.05 3.86 3.63
CA LEU A 57 8.81 4.24 2.99
C LEU A 57 8.09 5.33 3.80
N LEU A 58 8.07 6.54 3.26
CA LEU A 58 7.42 7.70 3.85
C LEU A 58 5.98 7.85 3.37
N SER A 59 5.66 7.45 2.13
CA SER A 59 4.32 7.53 1.57
C SER A 59 3.94 6.24 0.84
N LEU A 60 2.74 5.74 1.13
CA LEU A 60 2.12 4.61 0.45
C LEU A 60 0.70 4.97 0.06
N SER A 61 0.45 5.03 -1.24
CA SER A 61 -0.87 5.30 -1.81
C SER A 61 -1.36 4.09 -2.61
N ILE A 62 -2.56 3.61 -2.30
CA ILE A 62 -3.15 2.45 -2.97
C ILE A 62 -4.55 2.82 -3.49
N ALA A 63 -4.80 2.58 -4.77
CA ALA A 63 -6.11 2.61 -5.40
C ALA A 63 -6.46 1.19 -5.84
N LEU A 64 -7.54 0.63 -5.29
CA LEU A 64 -8.08 -0.68 -5.64
C LEU A 64 -9.49 -0.55 -6.23
N ASP A 65 -9.82 -1.37 -7.22
CA ASP A 65 -11.20 -1.48 -7.72
C ASP A 65 -12.11 -2.18 -6.70
N LYS A 66 -11.56 -3.16 -5.98
CA LYS A 66 -12.27 -3.89 -4.93
C LYS A 66 -11.45 -3.94 -3.66
N ILE A 67 -12.11 -3.69 -2.54
CA ILE A 67 -11.53 -3.86 -1.22
C ILE A 67 -12.52 -4.57 -0.31
N ASP A 68 -12.03 -5.55 0.43
CA ASP A 68 -12.80 -6.28 1.44
C ASP A 68 -12.11 -6.24 2.80
N TYR A 69 -12.81 -6.72 3.83
CA TYR A 69 -12.27 -6.78 5.18
C TYR A 69 -10.96 -7.61 5.25
N LYS A 70 -10.88 -8.69 4.45
CA LYS A 70 -9.74 -9.60 4.45
C LYS A 70 -8.47 -8.92 3.95
N ILE A 71 -8.58 -8.03 2.96
CA ILE A 71 -7.47 -7.23 2.46
C ILE A 71 -7.08 -6.17 3.49
N VAL A 72 -8.03 -5.36 3.97
CA VAL A 72 -7.68 -4.23 4.84
C VAL A 72 -7.09 -4.64 6.18
N GLN A 73 -7.50 -5.78 6.77
CA GLN A 73 -6.94 -6.24 8.05
C GLN A 73 -5.43 -6.56 8.01
N ASN A 74 -4.85 -6.66 6.81
CA ASN A 74 -3.42 -6.82 6.60
C ASN A 74 -2.68 -5.47 6.54
N ILE A 75 -3.40 -4.37 6.30
CA ILE A 75 -2.89 -3.00 6.33
C ILE A 75 -2.89 -2.51 7.79
N ARG A 76 -1.98 -3.05 8.58
CA ARG A 76 -1.86 -2.68 9.99
C ARG A 76 -0.95 -1.47 10.17
N ARG A 77 -1.39 -0.45 10.88
CA ARG A 77 -0.63 0.78 11.16
C ARG A 77 0.74 0.50 11.75
N LYS A 78 0.85 -0.52 12.60
CA LYS A 78 2.12 -0.94 13.22
C LYS A 78 3.20 -1.31 12.18
N ASN A 79 2.81 -1.82 11.01
CA ASN A 79 3.72 -2.20 9.93
C ASN A 79 4.16 -0.98 9.09
N PHE A 80 3.46 0.14 9.24
CA PHE A 80 3.62 1.37 8.45
C PHE A 80 3.78 2.60 9.38
N LYS A 81 4.43 2.42 10.55
CA LYS A 81 4.41 3.39 11.65
C LYS A 81 4.82 4.82 11.26
N ASN A 82 5.79 4.93 10.36
CA ASN A 82 6.33 6.20 9.86
C ASN A 82 5.90 6.50 8.41
N THR A 83 5.03 5.69 7.84
CA THR A 83 4.55 5.83 6.47
C THR A 83 3.18 6.49 6.49
N GLU A 84 2.99 7.55 5.73
CA GLU A 84 1.66 8.06 5.42
C GLU A 84 0.96 7.06 4.50
N PHE A 85 -0.16 6.49 4.96
CA PHE A 85 -0.93 5.52 4.19
C PHE A 85 -2.23 6.15 3.69
N VAL A 86 -2.45 6.10 2.39
CA VAL A 86 -3.64 6.65 1.72
C VAL A 86 -4.30 5.57 0.88
N LEU A 87 -5.55 5.26 1.19
CA LEU A 87 -6.41 4.46 0.32
C LEU A 87 -7.20 5.43 -0.59
N ILE A 88 -6.80 5.55 -1.86
CA ILE A 88 -7.39 6.47 -2.84
C ILE A 88 -8.74 5.95 -3.35
N LYS A 89 -8.83 4.63 -3.58
CA LYS A 89 -10.04 3.94 -4.03
C LYS A 89 -10.14 2.56 -3.39
N PRO A 90 -11.36 2.04 -3.17
CA PRO A 90 -12.65 2.74 -3.38
C PRO A 90 -12.89 3.83 -2.32
N ILE A 91 -13.65 4.88 -2.69
CA ILE A 91 -13.97 5.99 -1.77
C ILE A 91 -14.85 5.51 -0.62
N ARG A 92 -14.93 6.27 0.48
CA ARG A 92 -15.66 5.84 1.69
C ARG A 92 -17.09 5.37 1.46
N SER A 93 -17.83 6.04 0.57
CA SER A 93 -19.23 5.68 0.25
C SER A 93 -19.38 4.39 -0.54
N GLU A 94 -18.31 3.93 -1.19
CA GLU A 94 -18.29 2.69 -1.99
C GLU A 94 -17.76 1.49 -1.17
N ARG A 95 -17.24 1.74 0.05
CA ARG A 95 -16.72 0.72 0.96
C ARG A 95 -17.83 0.14 1.84
N SER A 96 -17.64 -1.11 2.29
CA SER A 96 -18.49 -1.68 3.34
C SER A 96 -18.26 -0.99 4.68
N ASN A 97 -19.27 -1.04 5.56
CA ASN A 97 -19.16 -0.49 6.92
C ASN A 97 -18.03 -1.13 7.73
N GLU A 98 -17.80 -2.43 7.54
CA GLU A 98 -16.73 -3.17 8.23
C GLU A 98 -15.34 -2.69 7.81
N VAL A 99 -15.14 -2.45 6.51
CA VAL A 99 -13.89 -1.88 6.00
C VAL A 99 -13.66 -0.47 6.57
N ASN A 100 -14.70 0.37 6.56
CA ASN A 100 -14.62 1.72 7.10
C ASN A 100 -14.29 1.72 8.60
N ALA A 101 -14.98 0.89 9.40
CA ALA A 101 -14.72 0.78 10.83
C ALA A 101 -13.30 0.30 11.13
N TYR A 102 -12.78 -0.66 10.36
CA TYR A 102 -11.40 -1.13 10.53
C TYR A 102 -10.38 -0.04 10.21
N LEU A 103 -10.53 0.60 9.05
CA LEU A 103 -9.63 1.67 8.63
C LEU A 103 -9.64 2.84 9.62
N ASP A 104 -10.81 3.26 10.09
CA ASP A 104 -10.94 4.31 11.12
C ASP A 104 -10.25 3.91 12.43
N SER A 105 -10.17 2.62 12.76
CA SER A 105 -9.45 2.13 13.96
C SER A 105 -7.93 2.13 13.82
N GLU A 106 -7.40 2.03 12.60
CA GLU A 106 -5.96 1.98 12.33
C GLU A 106 -5.35 3.36 12.05
N SER A 107 -6.18 4.38 11.76
CA SER A 107 -5.71 5.72 11.39
C SER A 107 -6.07 6.80 12.41
N ILE A 108 -5.18 7.79 12.48
CA ILE A 108 -5.40 9.03 13.27
C ILE A 108 -6.33 9.99 12.51
N TYR A 109 -6.40 9.85 11.18
CA TYR A 109 -7.24 10.65 10.28
C TYR A 109 -8.29 9.76 9.61
N ASN A 110 -9.50 10.29 9.40
CA ASN A 110 -10.53 9.58 8.65
C ASN A 110 -10.04 9.35 7.22
N PHE A 111 -10.14 8.11 6.74
CA PHE A 111 -9.86 7.80 5.35
C PHE A 111 -10.97 8.37 4.45
N PRO A 112 -10.67 9.29 3.52
CA PRO A 112 -11.65 9.89 2.61
C PRO A 112 -12.34 8.87 1.69
#